data_AF-A0ABD5BFI5-F1
#
_entry.id   AF-A0ABD5BFI5-F1
#
_cell.length_a   1.000
_cell.length_b   1.000
_cell.length_c   1.000
_cell.angle_alpha   90.00
_cell.angle_beta   90.00
_cell.angle_gamma   90.00
#
_symmetry.space_group_name_H-M   'P 1'
#
loop_
_entity.id
_entity.type
_entity.pdbx_description
1 polymer ?
#
loop_
_entity_poly.entity_id
_entity_poly.type
_entity_poly.pdbx_seq_one_letter_code
_entity_poly.pdbx_strand_id
1 'polypeptide(L)'
;MHNDYRTRLTALSDKLTDVVLEEADPDTWPGADKPLDKHTKQERGDRYWCKKNAAASLTLLVKVHSLIGMQTRGGTPKDGDEPDDEAFRLGQQV
;
A
#
# COMPACT_ATOMS: atom_id res chain seq x y z
N MET A 1 12.87 11.29 -25.39
CA MET A 1 11.87 11.68 -24.38
C MET A 1 10.94 10.50 -24.18
N HIS A 2 10.76 10.09 -22.93
CA HIS A 2 10.11 8.84 -22.56
C HIS A 2 8.59 9.06 -22.58
N ASN A 3 8.04 9.14 -23.79
CA ASN A 3 6.71 9.68 -24.09
C ASN A 3 5.53 8.85 -23.55
N ASP A 4 5.78 7.75 -22.83
CA ASP A 4 4.74 6.81 -22.40
C ASP A 4 4.62 6.67 -20.88
N TYR A 5 5.07 7.66 -20.10
CA TYR A 5 4.97 7.61 -18.64
C TYR A 5 3.53 7.44 -18.15
N ARG A 6 2.54 8.02 -18.85
CA ARG A 6 1.13 7.94 -18.46
C ARG A 6 0.62 6.50 -18.53
N THR A 7 0.80 5.83 -19.67
CA THR A 7 0.40 4.42 -19.84
C THR A 7 1.14 3.51 -18.87
N ARG A 8 2.44 3.76 -18.64
CA ARG A 8 3.22 2.98 -17.68
C ARG A 8 2.75 3.17 -16.24
N LEU A 9 2.39 4.38 -15.84
CA LEU A 9 1.85 4.66 -14.51
C LEU A 9 0.46 4.05 -14.35
N THR A 10 -0.41 4.11 -15.37
CA THR A 10 -1.72 3.43 -15.34
C THR A 10 -1.54 1.92 -15.21
N ALA A 11 -0.69 1.30 -16.03
CA ALA A 11 -0.43 -0.14 -15.93
C ALA A 11 0.21 -0.54 -14.59
N LEU A 12 1.02 0.33 -13.98
CA LEU A 12 1.54 0.12 -12.63
C LEU A 12 0.43 0.22 -11.58
N SER A 13 -0.49 1.16 -11.75
CA SER A 13 -1.66 1.35 -10.89
C SER A 13 -2.53 0.11 -10.84
N ASP A 14 -2.80 -0.49 -12.00
CA ASP A 14 -3.61 -1.71 -12.10
C ASP A 14 -2.92 -2.87 -11.35
N LYS A 15 -1.63 -3.09 -11.61
CA LYS A 15 -0.85 -4.13 -10.92
C LYS A 15 -0.77 -3.93 -9.41
N LEU A 16 -0.59 -2.69 -8.96
CA LEU A 16 -0.55 -2.40 -7.53
C LEU A 16 -1.93 -2.56 -6.89
N THR A 17 -3.01 -2.34 -7.63
CA THR A 17 -4.36 -2.62 -7.15
C THR A 17 -4.53 -4.11 -6.86
N ASP A 18 -4.10 -4.98 -7.78
CA ASP A 18 -4.14 -6.44 -7.56
C ASP A 18 -3.32 -6.86 -6.33
N VAL A 19 -2.10 -6.33 -6.19
CA VAL A 19 -1.24 -6.60 -5.02
C VAL A 19 -1.90 -6.15 -3.72
N VAL A 20 -2.49 -4.94 -3.70
CA VAL A 20 -3.20 -4.44 -2.51
C VAL A 20 -4.38 -5.34 -2.15
N LEU A 21 -5.14 -5.80 -3.14
CA LEU A 21 -6.28 -6.70 -2.89
C LEU A 21 -5.82 -8.03 -2.31
N GLU A 22 -4.75 -8.62 -2.84
CA GLU A 22 -4.20 -9.90 -2.35
C GLU A 22 -3.60 -9.77 -0.95
N GLU A 23 -2.78 -8.73 -0.71
CA GLU A 23 -2.11 -8.53 0.57
C GLU A 23 -3.06 -8.09 1.69
N ALA A 24 -4.12 -7.36 1.35
CA ALA A 24 -5.10 -6.88 2.33
C ALA A 24 -6.16 -7.95 2.68
N ASP A 25 -6.23 -9.05 1.91
CA ASP A 25 -7.20 -10.12 2.12
C ASP A 25 -6.89 -10.91 3.41
N PRO A 26 -7.76 -10.87 4.44
CA PRO A 26 -7.56 -11.63 5.66
C PRO A 26 -7.53 -13.15 5.46
N ASP A 27 -8.10 -13.65 4.36
CA ASP A 27 -8.15 -15.07 4.02
C ASP A 27 -6.78 -15.60 3.53
N THR A 28 -5.89 -14.71 3.06
CA THR A 28 -4.52 -15.08 2.65
C THR A 28 -3.52 -15.01 3.81
N TRP A 29 -3.93 -14.50 4.97
CA TRP A 29 -3.03 -14.25 6.10
C TRP A 29 -2.73 -15.52 6.92
N PRO A 30 -1.56 -15.57 7.59
CA PRO A 30 -1.22 -16.65 8.50
C PRO A 30 -2.32 -16.91 9.55
N GLY A 31 -2.80 -18.16 9.58
CA GLY A 31 -3.84 -18.60 10.49
C GLY A 31 -5.26 -18.16 10.13
N ALA A 32 -5.55 -17.82 8.87
CA ALA A 32 -6.89 -17.45 8.39
C ALA A 32 -7.99 -18.43 8.83
N ASP A 33 -7.75 -19.73 8.68
CA ASP A 33 -8.73 -20.79 9.04
C ASP A 33 -8.82 -21.10 10.54
N LYS A 34 -8.13 -20.32 11.40
CA LYS A 34 -8.05 -20.58 12.84
C LYS A 34 -8.71 -19.46 13.64
N PRO A 35 -9.44 -19.80 14.73
CA PRO A 35 -9.83 -18.82 15.74
C PRO A 35 -8.60 -18.09 16.29
N LEU A 36 -8.73 -16.79 16.57
CA LEU A 36 -7.60 -15.92 16.96
C LEU A 36 -6.85 -16.40 18.22
N ASP A 37 -7.55 -17.02 19.16
CA ASP A 37 -6.97 -17.57 20.39
C ASP A 37 -6.13 -18.84 20.13
N LYS A 38 -6.30 -19.49 18.98
CA LYS A 38 -5.54 -20.68 18.55
C LYS A 38 -4.32 -20.36 17.70
N HIS A 39 -4.08 -19.08 17.42
CA HIS A 39 -2.89 -18.68 16.68
C HIS A 39 -1.64 -18.95 17.52
N THR A 40 -0.60 -19.46 16.89
CA THR A 40 0.74 -19.51 17.48
C THR A 40 1.34 -18.11 17.57
N LYS A 41 2.40 -17.95 18.37
CA LYS A 41 3.14 -16.68 18.43
C LYS A 41 3.69 -16.28 17.05
N GLN A 42 4.17 -17.27 16.29
CA GLN A 42 4.71 -17.07 14.95
C GLN A 42 3.63 -16.58 13.99
N GLU A 43 2.49 -17.26 13.91
CA GLU A 43 1.36 -16.85 13.03
C GLU A 43 0.88 -15.43 13.34
N ARG A 44 0.78 -15.04 14.62
CA ARG A 44 0.43 -13.66 14.97
C ARG A 44 1.47 -12.64 14.49
N GLY A 45 2.76 -12.98 14.62
CA GLY A 45 3.87 -12.14 14.15
C GLY A 45 3.86 -11.98 12.63
N ASP A 46 3.72 -13.08 11.90
CA ASP A 46 3.69 -13.07 10.43
C ASP A 46 2.43 -12.36 9.92
N ARG A 47 1.27 -12.59 10.56
CA ARG A 47 0.02 -11.87 10.27
C ARG A 47 0.13 -10.37 10.48
N TYR A 48 0.88 -9.92 11.50
CA TYR A 48 1.16 -8.50 11.69
C TYR A 48 1.99 -7.93 10.54
N TRP A 49 2.96 -8.70 10.03
CA TRP A 49 3.74 -8.31 8.85
C TRP A 49 2.91 -8.25 7.58
N CYS A 50 1.99 -9.19 7.34
CA CYS A 50 1.05 -9.11 6.21
C CYS A 50 0.27 -7.79 6.20
N LYS A 51 -0.26 -7.37 7.36
CA LYS A 51 -0.97 -6.09 7.51
C LYS A 51 -0.09 -4.88 7.22
N LYS A 52 1.15 -4.88 7.74
CA LYS A 52 2.13 -3.81 7.46
C LYS A 52 2.45 -3.73 5.98
N ASN A 53 2.63 -4.87 5.32
CA ASN A 53 2.91 -4.94 3.90
C ASN A 53 1.74 -4.40 3.06
N ALA A 54 0.52 -4.85 3.34
CA ALA A 54 -0.69 -4.36 2.68
C ALA A 54 -0.86 -2.83 2.79
N ALA A 55 -0.59 -2.25 3.97
CA ALA A 55 -0.62 -0.81 4.18
C ALA A 55 0.46 -0.07 3.37
N ALA A 56 1.66 -0.64 3.26
CA ALA A 56 2.73 -0.09 2.45
C ALA A 56 2.40 -0.13 0.95
N SER A 57 1.84 -1.25 0.47
CA SER A 57 1.38 -1.40 -0.93
C SER A 57 0.26 -0.42 -1.26
N LEU A 58 -0.71 -0.22 -0.35
CA LEU A 58 -1.77 0.78 -0.54
C LEU A 58 -1.21 2.20 -0.57
N THR A 59 -0.24 2.50 0.29
CA THR A 59 0.45 3.80 0.27
C THR A 59 1.16 4.04 -1.06
N LEU A 60 1.83 3.02 -1.61
CA LEU A 60 2.47 3.10 -2.91
C LEU A 60 1.45 3.34 -4.03
N LEU A 61 0.32 2.62 -4.02
CA LEU A 61 -0.78 2.83 -4.97
C LEU A 61 -1.33 4.26 -4.92
N VAL A 62 -1.57 4.79 -3.72
CA VAL A 62 -2.01 6.19 -3.52
C VAL A 62 -1.01 7.17 -4.13
N LYS A 63 0.30 6.97 -3.90
CA LYS A 63 1.35 7.81 -4.49
C LYS A 63 1.35 7.73 -6.02
N VAL A 64 1.11 6.55 -6.61
CA VAL A 64 0.98 6.38 -8.07
C VAL A 64 -0.26 7.12 -8.62
N HIS A 65 -1.41 7.00 -7.95
CA HIS A 65 -2.62 7.77 -8.32
C HIS A 65 -2.36 9.29 -8.26
N SER A 66 -1.66 9.78 -7.24
CA SER A 66 -1.27 11.19 -7.13
C SER A 66 -0.40 11.64 -8.31
N LEU A 67 0.58 10.84 -8.74
CA LEU A 67 1.41 11.15 -9.92
C LEU A 67 0.59 11.24 -11.21
N ILE A 68 -0.36 10.32 -11.41
CA ILE A 68 -1.29 10.36 -12.56
C ILE A 68 -2.17 11.62 -12.50
N GLY A 69 -2.64 11.99 -11.32
CA GLY A 69 -3.45 13.19 -11.07
C GLY A 69 -2.69 14.50 -11.34
N MET A 70 -1.44 14.59 -10.92
CA MET A 70 -0.58 15.76 -11.19
C MET A 70 -0.38 15.98 -12.70
N GLN A 71 -0.19 14.91 -13.46
CA GLN A 71 -0.02 14.98 -14.92
C GLN A 71 -1.30 15.42 -15.65
N THR A 72 -2.48 15.09 -15.12
CA THR A 72 -3.76 15.42 -15.75
C THR A 72 -4.25 16.83 -15.45
N ARG A 73 -3.85 17.41 -14.31
CA ARG A 73 -4.29 18.75 -13.90
C ARG A 73 -3.41 19.90 -14.42
N GLY A 74 -2.24 19.61 -15.00
CA GLY A 74 -1.34 20.65 -15.53
C GLY A 74 -0.84 21.66 -14.48
N GLY A 75 -1.00 21.35 -13.18
CA GLY A 75 -0.70 22.27 -12.09
C GLY A 75 0.52 21.83 -11.30
N THR A 76 1.45 22.76 -11.07
CA THR A 76 2.54 22.64 -10.11
C THR A 76 1.97 22.33 -8.72
N PRO A 77 2.49 21.33 -7.99
CA PRO A 77 2.08 21.08 -6.61
C PRO A 77 2.29 22.35 -5.78
N LYS A 78 1.31 22.72 -4.96
CA LYS A 78 1.54 23.72 -3.91
C LYS A 78 2.27 23.01 -2.78
N ASP A 79 3.43 23.53 -2.39
CA ASP A 79 4.16 23.09 -1.20
C ASP A 79 3.24 23.21 0.02
N GLY A 80 2.78 22.09 0.58
CA GLY A 80 1.91 22.13 1.76
C GLY A 80 1.23 20.83 2.17
N ASP A 81 0.97 19.90 1.24
CA ASP A 81 0.38 18.60 1.59
C ASP A 81 1.49 17.54 1.69
N GLU A 82 2.26 17.58 2.77
CA GLU A 82 2.99 16.38 3.19
C GLU A 82 1.94 15.32 3.56
N PRO A 83 2.00 14.10 2.99
CA PRO A 83 1.14 13.02 3.45
C PRO A 83 1.47 12.78 4.92
N ASP A 84 0.43 12.72 5.76
CA ASP A 84 0.56 12.46 7.19
C ASP A 84 1.14 11.05 7.41
N ASP A 85 2.47 10.99 7.44
CA ASP A 85 3.29 9.81 7.65
C ASP A 85 3.23 9.33 9.13
N GLU A 86 2.24 9.78 9.93
CA GLU A 86 2.05 9.35 11.32
C GLU A 86 1.94 7.82 11.42
N ALA A 87 1.27 7.17 10.47
CA ALA A 87 1.18 5.71 10.39
C ALA A 87 2.54 5.02 10.12
N PHE A 88 3.45 5.66 9.37
CA PHE A 88 4.80 5.14 9.10
C PHE A 88 5.72 5.27 10.32
N ARG A 89 5.61 6.38 11.07
CA ARG A 89 6.40 6.61 12.29
C ARG A 89 6.03 5.67 13.43
N LEU A 90 4.75 5.36 13.60
CA LEU A 90 4.28 4.40 14.61
C LEU A 90 4.84 2.98 14.38
N GLY A 91 5.19 2.64 13.14
CA GLY A 91 5.78 1.35 12.79
C GLY A 91 7.25 1.16 13.17
N GLN A 92 7.96 2.25 13.51
CA GLN A 92 9.39 2.26 13.88
C GLN A 92 9.65 2.20 15.40
N GLN A 93 8.60 2.34 16.22
CA GLN A 93 8.69 2.41 17.68
C GLN A 93 8.48 1.07 18.39
N VAL A 94 8.47 -0.05 17.66
CA VAL A 94 8.19 -1.40 18.19
C VAL A 94 9.33 -2.36 17.89
#